data_AF-A0A314ZY37-F1
#
_entry.id   AF-A0A314ZY37-F1
#
_cell.length_a   1.000
_cell.length_b   1.000
_cell.length_c   1.000
_cell.angle_alpha   90.00
_cell.angle_beta   90.00
_cell.angle_gamma   90.00
#
_symmetry.space_group_name_H-M   'P 1'
#
loop_
_entity.id
_entity.type
_entity.pdbx_description
1 polymer ?
#
loop_
_entity_poly.entity_id
_entity_poly.type
_entity_poly.pdbx_seq_one_letter_code
_entity_poly.pdbx_strand_id
1 'polypeptide(L)'
;MRNLKIGYSIVLAAILLVNLALIPASATVNDSKMENETSDIPEFEEWVKPMDLSEYNGHKPQVKQEPLSPEELEKTNPFIIALNESEKKELNSIPKETTTQKAKFESGGQISINIPAKATQLSENEDKTRSDPDVKITEVTYQWYWVQDTTFNNYVTIHNYGTSNASGKVLFWSAEDGYGYYKSFSNLAPGSNMTVTVPFQPTSTQSSIGIKPIALEVRVDPDDTSTHFVWMPYDGIEKYNNDANHLPDPDNGVNLNTSDIYHFPFNEGYNIIFEAAVAGDNSTTPYDTANQITDYVYDVMHYDEEMVINRSYTASDLWVISHTNASGYYIGVCDEYATLFNAFNRALGVPSKQYYMNMTNTSGNRSAHEIAEIWDGQEWIHSDPTWKSFDNPDIYISQNYSSMYFWNLKDADDDLDPSDPSGDGLLHYKFDFDREYLGLLNKYN
;
A
#
# COMPACT_ATOMS: atom_id res chain seq x y z
N MET A 1 57.54 52.06 27.56
CA MET A 1 56.64 50.94 27.23
C MET A 1 55.86 51.30 25.98
N ARG A 2 56.46 51.04 24.82
CA ARG A 2 55.86 51.21 23.48
C ARG A 2 55.81 49.82 22.88
N ASN A 3 54.63 49.40 22.41
CA ASN A 3 54.40 48.56 21.22
C ASN A 3 53.09 47.77 21.33
N LEU A 4 52.51 47.52 20.14
CA LEU A 4 51.36 46.67 19.83
C LEU A 4 49.98 47.19 20.24
N LYS A 5 49.33 47.94 19.32
CA LYS A 5 47.89 47.82 19.01
C LYS A 5 47.48 48.65 17.78
N ILE A 6 48.26 48.57 16.70
CA ILE A 6 47.82 49.00 15.36
C ILE A 6 48.47 48.02 14.37
N GLY A 7 47.83 46.87 14.16
CA GLY A 7 48.43 45.80 13.34
C GLY A 7 47.56 44.58 13.08
N TYR A 8 46.26 44.63 13.39
CA TYR A 8 45.34 43.51 13.12
C TYR A 8 44.15 43.87 12.20
N SER A 9 43.85 45.15 11.99
CA SER A 9 42.73 45.55 11.11
C SER A 9 43.11 45.81 9.65
N ILE A 10 44.39 45.85 9.30
CA ILE A 10 44.85 46.05 7.91
C ILE A 10 45.22 44.71 7.23
N VAL A 11 45.62 43.70 8.01
CA VAL A 11 45.98 42.37 7.48
C VAL A 11 44.74 41.54 7.10
N LEU A 12 43.62 41.70 7.81
CA LEU A 12 42.36 41.01 7.49
C LEU A 12 41.63 41.59 6.26
N ALA A 13 41.79 42.88 5.96
CA ALA A 13 41.24 43.50 4.76
C ALA A 13 42.03 43.13 3.48
N ALA A 14 43.33 42.87 3.60
CA ALA A 14 44.18 42.46 2.47
C ALA A 14 43.99 40.98 2.08
N ILE A 15 43.61 40.11 3.03
CA ILE A 15 43.33 38.68 2.75
C ILE A 15 41.97 38.50 2.07
N LEU A 16 41.03 39.42 2.26
CA LEU A 16 39.73 39.39 1.57
C LEU A 16 39.78 39.89 0.12
N LEU A 17 40.78 40.71 -0.25
CA LEU A 17 40.91 41.31 -1.59
C LEU A 17 41.87 40.56 -2.53
N VAL A 18 42.68 39.61 -2.03
CA VAL A 18 43.58 38.79 -2.85
C VAL A 18 42.94 37.45 -3.30
N ASN A 19 41.81 37.05 -2.71
CA ASN A 19 41.04 35.87 -3.17
C ASN A 19 40.04 36.17 -4.29
N LEU A 20 40.00 37.39 -4.83
CA LEU A 20 39.11 37.79 -5.93
C LEU A 20 39.81 37.92 -7.30
N ALA A 21 41.07 37.48 -7.43
CA ALA A 21 41.85 37.73 -8.64
C ALA A 21 42.76 36.59 -9.11
N LEU A 22 42.36 35.31 -8.97
CA LEU A 22 43.01 34.19 -9.64
C LEU A 22 41.99 33.08 -9.98
N ILE A 23 41.21 33.28 -11.05
CA ILE A 23 40.72 32.18 -11.87
C ILE A 23 41.42 32.31 -13.23
N PRO A 24 42.26 31.34 -13.64
CA PRO A 24 42.85 31.35 -14.97
C PRO A 24 41.78 31.02 -16.01
N ALA A 25 41.50 31.99 -16.88
CA ALA A 25 40.85 31.76 -18.15
C ALA A 25 41.82 31.01 -19.07
N SER A 26 41.56 29.74 -19.36
CA SER A 26 41.74 29.12 -20.68
C SER A 26 41.49 27.61 -20.62
N ALA A 27 40.32 27.18 -21.07
CA ALA A 27 40.14 26.03 -21.96
C ALA A 27 38.65 25.94 -22.32
N THR A 28 38.32 26.49 -23.49
CA THR A 28 37.14 26.10 -24.26
C THR A 28 37.17 24.59 -24.50
N VAL A 29 36.22 23.86 -23.90
CA VAL A 29 35.99 22.44 -24.16
C VAL A 29 34.48 22.21 -24.22
N ASN A 30 34.04 21.84 -25.43
CA ASN A 30 32.84 21.13 -25.82
C ASN A 30 31.52 21.34 -25.05
N ASP A 31 30.57 21.89 -25.80
CA ASP A 31 29.20 21.40 -25.82
C ASP A 31 29.17 19.86 -25.86
N SER A 32 28.89 19.25 -24.71
CA SER A 32 28.27 17.94 -24.63
C SER A 32 27.44 17.92 -23.36
N LYS A 33 26.12 17.90 -23.56
CA LYS A 33 25.08 17.49 -22.61
C LYS A 33 25.66 16.64 -21.47
N MET A 34 25.71 17.20 -20.26
CA MET A 34 25.47 16.38 -19.08
C MET A 34 23.95 16.37 -18.91
N GLU A 35 23.37 15.28 -19.40
CA GLU A 35 22.09 14.77 -18.93
C GLU A 35 22.24 14.59 -17.41
N ASN A 36 21.74 15.57 -16.66
CA ASN A 36 21.40 15.32 -15.28
C ASN A 36 20.04 14.65 -15.36
N GLU A 37 20.04 13.35 -15.08
CA GLU A 37 18.90 12.46 -15.01
C GLU A 37 17.74 13.19 -14.32
N THR A 38 16.85 13.75 -15.14
CA THR A 38 15.46 13.96 -14.78
C THR A 38 15.00 12.61 -14.25
N SER A 39 14.57 12.56 -13.00
CA SER A 39 13.72 11.46 -12.56
C SER A 39 12.69 11.26 -13.65
N ASP A 40 12.65 10.07 -14.23
CA ASP A 40 11.63 9.68 -15.18
C ASP A 40 10.29 9.63 -14.40
N ILE A 41 9.77 10.81 -14.06
CA ILE A 41 8.37 11.03 -13.73
C ILE A 41 7.71 11.06 -15.11
N PRO A 42 7.00 9.99 -15.50
CA PRO A 42 6.37 9.94 -16.81
C PRO A 42 5.38 11.09 -16.92
N GLU A 43 5.38 11.80 -18.05
CA GLU A 43 4.38 12.82 -18.35
C GLU A 43 2.97 12.22 -18.23
N PHE A 44 2.15 12.89 -17.40
CA PHE A 44 0.80 12.53 -17.00
C PHE A 44 -0.22 12.79 -18.13
N GLU A 45 -0.56 11.78 -18.93
CA GLU A 45 -1.75 11.83 -19.79
C GLU A 45 -2.45 10.45 -19.90
N GLU A 46 -3.79 10.48 -19.74
CA GLU A 46 -4.79 9.40 -19.84
C GLU A 46 -5.14 8.63 -18.53
N TRP A 47 -5.93 9.32 -17.70
CA TRP A 47 -6.63 8.81 -16.53
C TRP A 47 -7.58 7.63 -16.83
N VAL A 48 -7.68 6.71 -15.85
CA VAL A 48 -8.76 5.73 -15.76
C VAL A 48 -10.09 6.47 -15.80
N LYS A 49 -10.95 6.12 -16.75
CA LYS A 49 -12.29 6.71 -16.86
C LYS A 49 -13.05 6.53 -15.54
N PRO A 50 -13.93 7.46 -15.14
CA PRO A 50 -14.82 7.30 -14.00
C PRO A 50 -15.45 5.90 -13.99
N MET A 51 -15.48 5.26 -12.82
CA MET A 51 -16.04 3.92 -12.67
C MET A 51 -17.48 3.90 -13.19
N ASP A 52 -17.78 2.99 -14.11
CA ASP A 52 -19.14 2.81 -14.65
C ASP A 52 -20.03 2.14 -13.61
N LEU A 53 -20.85 2.94 -12.93
CA LEU A 53 -21.78 2.50 -11.88
C LEU A 53 -23.20 2.25 -12.42
N SER A 54 -23.38 2.09 -13.73
CA SER A 54 -24.70 1.93 -14.36
C SER A 54 -25.50 0.71 -13.87
N GLU A 55 -24.84 -0.27 -13.24
CA GLU A 55 -25.49 -1.45 -12.66
C GLU A 55 -25.72 -1.37 -11.14
N TYR A 56 -25.33 -0.27 -10.48
CA TYR A 56 -25.52 -0.09 -9.04
C TYR A 56 -27.00 0.10 -8.68
N ASN A 57 -27.57 -0.83 -7.92
CA ASN A 57 -28.99 -0.86 -7.56
C ASN A 57 -29.28 -0.73 -6.04
N GLY A 58 -28.31 -0.24 -5.28
CA GLY A 58 -28.46 0.07 -3.86
C GLY A 58 -28.27 -1.13 -2.93
N HIS A 59 -28.14 -0.75 -1.66
CA HIS A 59 -27.60 -1.48 -0.51
C HIS A 59 -28.04 -2.94 -0.31
N LYS A 60 -27.07 -3.84 -0.11
CA LYS A 60 -27.23 -5.12 0.61
C LYS A 60 -26.28 -5.12 1.80
N PRO A 61 -26.76 -5.35 3.04
CA PRO A 61 -25.89 -5.47 4.20
C PRO A 61 -24.88 -6.60 4.01
N GLN A 62 -23.62 -6.32 4.34
CA GLN A 62 -22.58 -7.33 4.47
C GLN A 62 -22.89 -8.20 5.70
N VAL A 63 -23.18 -9.48 5.49
CA VAL A 63 -23.25 -10.46 6.58
C VAL A 63 -21.87 -11.06 6.71
N LYS A 64 -21.27 -10.99 7.90
CA LYS A 64 -20.03 -11.70 8.23
C LYS A 64 -20.20 -13.18 7.87
N GLN A 65 -19.47 -13.66 6.87
CA GLN A 65 -19.49 -15.06 6.48
C GLN A 65 -18.45 -15.79 7.33
N GLU A 66 -18.84 -16.92 7.93
CA GLU A 66 -17.87 -17.77 8.61
C GLU A 66 -16.95 -18.44 7.58
N PRO A 67 -15.66 -18.63 7.88
CA PRO A 67 -14.78 -19.41 7.04
C PRO A 67 -15.31 -20.83 6.87
N LEU A 68 -15.46 -21.23 5.61
CA LEU A 68 -15.62 -22.62 5.20
C LEU A 68 -14.47 -23.46 5.75
N SER A 69 -14.76 -24.72 6.10
CA SER A 69 -13.71 -25.70 6.38
C SER A 69 -12.87 -26.00 5.13
N PRO A 70 -11.63 -26.51 5.28
CA PRO A 70 -10.80 -26.93 4.14
C PRO A 70 -11.53 -27.84 3.13
N GLU A 71 -12.29 -28.82 3.63
CA GLU A 71 -13.07 -29.75 2.79
C GLU A 71 -14.23 -29.08 2.05
N GLU A 72 -14.80 -28.01 2.60
CA GLU A 72 -15.85 -27.23 1.95
C GLU A 72 -15.25 -26.30 0.90
N LEU A 73 -14.10 -25.69 1.20
CA LEU A 73 -13.39 -24.81 0.27
C LEU A 73 -12.95 -25.57 -0.98
N GLU A 74 -12.37 -26.76 -0.85
CA GLU A 74 -11.98 -27.60 -2.00
C GLU A 74 -13.17 -28.06 -2.85
N LYS A 75 -14.39 -28.10 -2.30
CA LYS A 75 -15.62 -28.37 -3.08
C LYS A 75 -16.07 -27.18 -3.91
N THR A 76 -15.64 -25.96 -3.59
CA THR A 76 -16.01 -24.76 -4.34
C THR A 76 -15.29 -24.67 -5.68
N ASN A 77 -14.05 -25.17 -5.75
CA ASN A 77 -13.23 -25.11 -6.95
C ASN A 77 -12.22 -26.28 -6.98
N PRO A 78 -12.19 -27.09 -8.06
CA PRO A 78 -11.31 -28.26 -8.15
C PRO A 78 -9.81 -27.92 -8.24
N PHE A 79 -9.44 -26.64 -8.34
CA PHE A 79 -8.04 -26.18 -8.39
C PHE A 79 -7.56 -25.58 -7.07
N ILE A 80 -8.43 -25.45 -6.06
CA ILE A 80 -8.04 -25.01 -4.71
C ILE A 80 -7.45 -26.18 -3.94
N ILE A 81 -6.43 -25.90 -3.13
CA ILE A 81 -5.96 -26.76 -2.06
C ILE A 81 -5.99 -25.95 -0.76
N ALA A 82 -6.61 -26.51 0.27
CA ALA A 82 -6.69 -25.89 1.58
C ALA A 82 -5.77 -26.62 2.57
N LEU A 83 -5.04 -25.86 3.38
CA LEU A 83 -4.14 -26.40 4.39
C LEU A 83 -4.88 -26.46 5.73
N ASN A 84 -4.72 -27.57 6.45
CA ASN A 84 -5.08 -27.61 7.86
C ASN A 84 -4.05 -26.85 8.71
N GLU A 85 -4.37 -26.62 9.98
CA GLU A 85 -3.50 -25.87 10.91
C GLU A 85 -2.09 -26.45 11.09
N SER A 86 -1.92 -27.77 10.95
CA SER A 86 -0.60 -28.41 11.03
C SER A 86 0.22 -28.13 9.77
N GLU A 87 -0.40 -28.26 8.60
CA GLU A 87 0.22 -27.99 7.30
C GLU A 87 0.56 -26.51 7.14
N LYS A 88 -0.32 -25.62 7.60
CA LYS A 88 -0.06 -24.18 7.66
C LYS A 88 1.16 -23.85 8.52
N LYS A 89 1.30 -24.50 9.68
CA LYS A 89 2.50 -24.34 10.54
C LYS A 89 3.75 -24.88 9.88
N GLU A 90 3.66 -26.00 9.17
CA GLU A 90 4.79 -26.58 8.44
C GLU A 90 5.25 -25.65 7.31
N LEU A 91 4.33 -25.16 6.48
CA LEU A 91 4.61 -24.20 5.43
C LEU A 91 5.31 -22.96 5.99
N ASN A 92 4.75 -22.37 7.05
CA ASN A 92 5.29 -21.17 7.70
C ASN A 92 6.60 -21.42 8.48
N SER A 93 7.01 -22.68 8.68
CA SER A 93 8.30 -23.03 9.28
C SER A 93 9.45 -23.02 8.28
N ILE A 94 9.16 -23.03 6.97
CA ILE A 94 10.17 -22.96 5.91
C ILE A 94 10.82 -21.56 5.96
N PRO A 95 12.14 -21.44 6.13
CA PRO A 95 12.80 -20.14 6.22
C PRO A 95 12.56 -19.28 4.97
N LYS A 96 12.14 -18.03 5.17
CA LYS A 96 12.12 -17.03 4.09
C LYS A 96 13.57 -16.66 3.73
N GLU A 97 14.02 -17.04 2.54
CA GLU A 97 15.33 -16.61 2.06
C GLU A 97 15.33 -15.10 1.84
N THR A 98 16.18 -14.36 2.55
CA THR A 98 16.42 -12.94 2.32
C THR A 98 17.29 -12.75 1.07
N THR A 99 16.74 -13.04 -0.10
CA THR A 99 17.37 -12.66 -1.37
C THR A 99 16.76 -11.37 -1.91
N THR A 100 17.62 -10.38 -2.14
CA THR A 100 17.32 -9.17 -2.92
C THR A 100 17.27 -9.53 -4.41
N GLN A 101 16.31 -10.36 -4.79
CA GLN A 101 16.02 -10.61 -6.20
C GLN A 101 15.45 -9.31 -6.78
N LYS A 102 16.03 -8.83 -7.89
CA LYS A 102 15.49 -7.66 -8.57
C LYS A 102 14.12 -8.01 -9.14
N ALA A 103 13.07 -7.47 -8.53
CA ALA A 103 11.74 -7.44 -9.11
C ALA A 103 11.62 -6.31 -10.12
N LYS A 104 10.81 -6.52 -11.14
CA LYS A 104 10.33 -5.49 -12.04
C LYS A 104 8.85 -5.28 -11.75
N PHE A 105 8.49 -4.09 -11.27
CA PHE A 105 7.11 -3.66 -11.18
C PHE A 105 6.65 -3.24 -12.57
N GLU A 106 5.53 -3.80 -13.01
CA GLU A 106 4.92 -3.52 -14.31
C GLU A 106 3.65 -2.69 -14.13
N SER A 107 3.27 -1.94 -15.17
CA SER A 107 2.05 -1.15 -15.15
C SER A 107 0.83 -2.04 -14.92
N GLY A 108 -0.04 -1.63 -13.98
CA GLY A 108 -1.26 -2.37 -13.66
C GLY A 108 -1.12 -3.42 -12.54
N GLY A 109 -0.14 -3.27 -11.66
CA GLY A 109 -0.09 -4.03 -10.39
C GLY A 109 0.62 -5.39 -10.45
N GLN A 110 1.43 -5.63 -11.50
CA GLN A 110 2.18 -6.89 -11.64
C GLN A 110 3.62 -6.74 -11.17
N ILE A 111 4.16 -7.81 -10.60
CA ILE A 111 5.58 -7.96 -10.30
C ILE A 111 6.11 -9.17 -11.08
N SER A 112 7.19 -8.94 -11.83
CA SER A 112 7.96 -9.98 -12.52
C SER A 112 9.30 -10.20 -11.82
N ILE A 113 9.64 -11.46 -11.52
CA ILE A 113 10.82 -11.85 -10.76
C ILE A 113 11.53 -13.00 -11.47
N ASN A 114 12.84 -12.83 -11.70
CA ASN A 114 13.71 -13.91 -12.14
C ASN A 114 14.28 -14.63 -10.93
N ILE A 115 13.99 -15.92 -10.81
CA ILE A 115 14.45 -16.75 -9.71
C ILE A 115 15.71 -17.50 -10.16
N PRO A 116 16.90 -17.20 -9.60
CA PRO A 116 18.15 -17.82 -10.01
C PRO A 116 18.22 -19.28 -9.54
N ALA A 117 17.52 -20.17 -10.23
CA ALA A 117 17.61 -21.59 -10.02
C ALA A 117 18.87 -22.15 -10.72
N LYS A 118 19.63 -22.97 -9.99
CA LYS A 118 20.70 -23.80 -10.57
C LYS A 118 20.33 -25.26 -10.40
N ALA A 119 20.82 -26.10 -11.31
CA ALA A 119 20.84 -27.54 -11.09
C ALA A 119 21.47 -27.84 -9.73
N THR A 120 20.85 -28.73 -8.96
CA THR A 120 21.44 -29.21 -7.70
C THR A 120 22.78 -29.89 -8.07
N GLN A 121 23.92 -29.27 -7.71
CA GLN A 121 25.22 -29.76 -8.17
C GLN A 121 25.54 -31.14 -7.59
N LEU A 122 26.10 -32.02 -8.44
CA LEU A 122 26.71 -33.28 -8.07
C LEU A 122 27.84 -33.03 -7.06
N SER A 123 27.68 -33.50 -5.82
CA SER A 123 28.85 -33.82 -4.99
C SER A 123 29.16 -35.31 -5.21
N GLU A 124 30.36 -35.63 -5.68
CA GLU A 124 30.77 -36.99 -6.06
C GLU A 124 30.78 -38.00 -4.89
N ASN A 125 30.43 -37.60 -3.66
CA ASN A 125 30.56 -38.41 -2.46
C ASN A 125 29.26 -38.57 -1.63
N GLU A 126 28.11 -38.08 -2.10
CA GLU A 126 26.83 -38.31 -1.41
C GLU A 126 25.84 -39.02 -2.33
N ASP A 127 25.75 -40.34 -2.16
CA ASP A 127 24.82 -41.27 -2.83
C ASP A 127 23.37 -41.09 -2.31
N LYS A 128 22.93 -39.84 -2.09
CA LYS A 128 21.59 -39.50 -1.60
C LYS A 128 20.95 -38.37 -2.40
N THR A 129 19.81 -38.75 -2.98
CA THR A 129 18.61 -37.93 -3.21
C THR A 129 18.68 -36.85 -4.29
N ARG A 130 18.86 -37.27 -5.55
CA ARG A 130 18.26 -36.53 -6.67
C ARG A 130 16.78 -36.92 -6.77
N SER A 131 15.85 -35.97 -6.72
CA SER A 131 14.54 -36.17 -7.33
C SER A 131 14.74 -36.09 -8.84
N ASP A 132 14.59 -37.21 -9.55
CA ASP A 132 14.45 -37.18 -11.01
C ASP A 132 12.99 -37.55 -11.30
N PRO A 133 12.19 -36.65 -11.91
CA PRO A 133 12.57 -35.35 -12.48
C PRO A 133 12.91 -34.24 -11.45
N ASP A 134 13.79 -33.31 -11.83
CA ASP A 134 14.16 -32.11 -11.05
C ASP A 134 13.60 -30.86 -11.73
N VAL A 135 12.41 -30.42 -11.31
CA VAL A 135 11.73 -29.26 -11.90
C VAL A 135 11.82 -28.08 -10.95
N LYS A 136 12.27 -26.93 -11.46
CA LYS A 136 12.45 -25.71 -10.66
C LYS A 136 11.81 -24.50 -11.33
N ILE A 137 11.27 -23.63 -10.49
CA ILE A 137 10.76 -22.31 -10.87
C ILE A 137 11.96 -21.42 -11.24
N THR A 138 11.89 -20.78 -12.40
CA THR A 138 12.94 -19.87 -12.92
C THR A 138 12.47 -18.44 -13.09
N GLU A 139 11.16 -18.22 -13.26
CA GLU A 139 10.56 -16.90 -13.40
C GLU A 139 9.12 -16.95 -12.91
N VAL A 140 8.66 -15.84 -12.34
CA VAL A 140 7.26 -15.65 -11.95
C VAL A 140 6.82 -14.24 -12.28
N THR A 141 5.61 -14.10 -12.81
CA THR A 141 4.86 -12.85 -12.87
C THR A 141 3.55 -13.04 -12.12
N TYR A 142 3.29 -12.23 -11.10
CA TYR A 142 2.07 -12.28 -10.31
C TYR A 142 1.53 -10.88 -10.04
N GLN A 143 0.24 -10.78 -9.77
CA GLN A 143 -0.36 -9.53 -9.29
C GLN A 143 -0.01 -9.38 -7.82
N TRP A 144 0.54 -8.24 -7.40
CA TRP A 144 0.84 -7.99 -5.98
C TRP A 144 -0.32 -7.34 -5.24
N TYR A 145 -1.33 -6.88 -5.97
CA TYR A 145 -2.52 -6.25 -5.42
C TYR A 145 -3.76 -7.06 -5.78
N TRP A 146 -4.48 -7.56 -4.78
CA TRP A 146 -5.60 -8.46 -4.93
C TRP A 146 -6.88 -7.86 -4.40
N VAL A 147 -7.90 -7.89 -5.24
CA VAL A 147 -9.27 -7.52 -4.89
C VAL A 147 -10.00 -8.80 -4.50
N GLN A 148 -10.64 -8.81 -3.33
CA GLN A 148 -11.44 -9.94 -2.88
C GLN A 148 -12.41 -10.43 -3.96
N ASP A 149 -12.61 -11.74 -4.00
CA ASP A 149 -13.53 -12.44 -4.89
C ASP A 149 -13.26 -12.21 -6.39
N THR A 150 -12.07 -11.71 -6.74
CA THR A 150 -11.61 -11.56 -8.12
C THR A 150 -10.55 -12.61 -8.44
N THR A 151 -10.64 -13.25 -9.61
CA THR A 151 -9.61 -14.20 -10.05
C THR A 151 -8.45 -13.48 -10.74
N PHE A 152 -7.24 -13.73 -10.25
CA PHE A 152 -5.97 -13.28 -10.82
C PHE A 152 -5.25 -14.45 -11.48
N ASN A 153 -4.58 -14.18 -12.60
CA ASN A 153 -3.75 -15.17 -13.28
C ASN A 153 -2.27 -14.91 -12.94
N ASN A 154 -1.61 -15.90 -12.38
CA ASN A 154 -0.18 -15.87 -12.08
C ASN A 154 0.56 -16.75 -13.08
N TYR A 155 1.67 -16.26 -13.62
CA TYR A 155 2.45 -16.94 -14.65
C TYR A 155 3.74 -17.45 -14.02
N VAL A 156 3.90 -18.76 -13.95
CA VAL A 156 5.08 -19.40 -13.33
C VAL A 156 5.84 -20.17 -14.40
N THR A 157 7.04 -19.73 -14.73
CA THR A 157 7.93 -20.45 -15.63
C THR A 157 8.76 -21.46 -14.85
N ILE A 158 8.68 -22.72 -15.26
CA ILE A 158 9.41 -23.85 -14.71
C ILE A 158 10.39 -24.41 -15.73
N HIS A 159 11.54 -24.90 -15.25
CA HIS A 159 12.57 -25.58 -16.02
C HIS A 159 12.82 -26.97 -15.46
N ASN A 160 12.98 -27.96 -16.35
CA ASN A 160 13.34 -29.33 -15.96
C ASN A 160 14.87 -29.54 -16.06
N TYR A 161 15.56 -29.46 -14.92
CA TYR A 161 16.98 -29.82 -14.76
C TYR A 161 17.19 -31.35 -14.63
N GLY A 162 16.11 -32.13 -14.64
CA GLY A 162 16.06 -33.58 -14.65
C GLY A 162 16.66 -34.22 -15.90
N THR A 163 16.71 -35.55 -15.90
CA THR A 163 17.10 -36.38 -17.06
C THR A 163 15.91 -37.06 -17.73
N SER A 164 14.74 -37.05 -17.10
CA SER A 164 13.49 -37.63 -17.60
C SER A 164 12.41 -36.58 -17.81
N ASN A 165 11.39 -36.89 -18.63
CA ASN A 165 10.24 -36.01 -18.80
C ASN A 165 9.47 -35.88 -17.49
N ALA A 166 9.05 -34.67 -17.15
CA ALA A 166 8.33 -34.38 -15.92
C ALA A 166 6.85 -34.05 -16.17
N SER A 167 5.98 -34.52 -15.30
CA SER A 167 4.60 -34.04 -15.15
C SER A 167 4.34 -33.77 -13.68
N GLY A 168 3.33 -32.97 -13.37
CA GLY A 168 3.01 -32.63 -11.99
C GLY A 168 2.15 -31.39 -11.89
N LYS A 169 2.36 -30.59 -10.86
CA LYS A 169 1.62 -29.35 -10.61
C LYS A 169 2.50 -28.23 -10.09
N VAL A 170 2.11 -27.01 -10.44
CA VAL A 170 2.63 -25.77 -9.85
C VAL A 170 1.56 -25.22 -8.92
N LEU A 171 1.95 -24.86 -7.70
CA LEU A 171 1.09 -24.34 -6.65
C LEU A 171 1.47 -22.89 -6.34
N PHE A 172 0.44 -22.08 -6.10
CA PHE A 172 0.53 -20.69 -5.66
C PHE A 172 -0.23 -20.56 -4.35
N TRP A 173 0.48 -20.20 -3.27
CA TRP A 173 -0.02 -20.19 -1.91
C TRP A 173 -0.20 -18.76 -1.39
N SER A 174 -1.33 -18.50 -0.70
CA SER A 174 -1.39 -17.49 0.35
C SER A 174 -1.09 -18.19 1.68
N ALA A 175 0.13 -18.00 2.19
CA ALA A 175 0.60 -18.78 3.34
C ALA A 175 -0.05 -18.35 4.65
N GLU A 176 -0.42 -17.08 4.77
CA GLU A 176 -1.18 -16.58 5.91
C GLU A 176 -2.60 -17.12 5.93
N ASP A 177 -3.30 -17.15 4.79
CA ASP A 177 -4.68 -17.63 4.77
C ASP A 177 -4.75 -19.17 4.81
N GLY A 178 -3.65 -19.84 4.48
CA GLY A 178 -3.57 -21.30 4.54
C GLY A 178 -4.29 -22.00 3.39
N TYR A 179 -4.37 -21.37 2.21
CA TYR A 179 -4.84 -22.03 1.01
C TYR A 179 -4.04 -21.58 -0.21
N GLY A 180 -4.18 -22.32 -1.29
CA GLY A 180 -3.56 -22.01 -2.56
C GLY A 180 -4.30 -22.60 -3.72
N TYR A 181 -3.83 -22.29 -4.90
CA TYR A 181 -4.35 -22.82 -6.14
C TYR A 181 -3.24 -23.55 -6.87
N TYR A 182 -3.62 -24.54 -7.69
CA TYR A 182 -2.65 -25.26 -8.50
C TYR A 182 -3.09 -25.40 -9.95
N LYS A 183 -2.09 -25.61 -10.82
CA LYS A 183 -2.31 -26.04 -12.20
C LYS A 183 -1.34 -27.14 -12.57
N SER A 184 -1.87 -28.18 -13.21
CA SER A 184 -1.05 -29.29 -13.69
C SER A 184 -0.26 -28.92 -14.94
N PHE A 185 0.95 -29.48 -15.05
CA PHE A 185 1.76 -29.49 -16.26
C PHE A 185 2.09 -30.93 -16.65
N SER A 186 2.39 -31.17 -17.92
CA SER A 186 2.61 -32.52 -18.42
C SER A 186 3.74 -32.59 -19.43
N ASN A 187 4.50 -33.67 -19.37
CA ASN A 187 5.50 -34.06 -20.36
C ASN A 187 6.56 -32.96 -20.67
N LEU A 188 6.99 -32.24 -19.64
CA LEU A 188 8.06 -31.25 -19.73
C LEU A 188 9.40 -31.97 -19.96
N ALA A 189 9.96 -31.83 -21.15
CA ALA A 189 11.20 -32.49 -21.53
C ALA A 189 12.42 -31.98 -20.74
N PRO A 190 13.45 -32.81 -20.53
CA PRO A 190 14.73 -32.39 -19.96
C PRO A 190 15.31 -31.14 -20.66
N GLY A 191 15.80 -30.19 -19.88
CA GLY A 191 16.39 -28.95 -20.37
C GLY A 191 15.42 -27.95 -20.98
N SER A 192 14.11 -28.19 -20.90
CA SER A 192 13.07 -27.32 -21.47
C SER A 192 12.39 -26.46 -20.40
N ASN A 193 11.84 -25.33 -20.84
CA ASN A 193 10.98 -24.45 -20.05
C ASN A 193 9.51 -24.65 -20.40
N MET A 194 8.63 -24.39 -19.45
CA MET A 194 7.20 -24.21 -19.66
C MET A 194 6.67 -23.12 -18.73
N THR A 195 5.79 -22.26 -19.21
CA THR A 195 5.04 -21.33 -18.37
C THR A 195 3.68 -21.93 -18.05
N VAL A 196 3.38 -22.01 -16.75
CA VAL A 196 2.13 -22.52 -16.20
C VAL A 196 1.33 -21.35 -15.65
N THR A 197 0.10 -21.17 -16.12
CA THR A 197 -0.82 -20.16 -15.59
C THR A 197 -1.62 -20.76 -14.44
N VAL A 198 -1.34 -20.28 -13.23
CA VAL A 198 -2.02 -20.68 -11.99
C VAL A 198 -3.04 -19.59 -11.63
N PRO A 199 -4.35 -19.88 -11.67
CA PRO A 199 -5.35 -18.93 -11.19
C PRO A 199 -5.22 -18.78 -9.68
N PHE A 200 -5.54 -17.62 -9.12
CA PHE A 200 -5.64 -17.41 -7.69
C PHE A 200 -6.79 -16.44 -7.42
N GLN A 201 -7.60 -16.71 -6.41
CA GLN A 201 -8.69 -15.83 -6.02
C GLN A 201 -8.70 -15.70 -4.50
N PRO A 202 -8.40 -14.50 -3.94
CA PRO A 202 -8.75 -14.20 -2.56
C PRO A 202 -10.25 -14.30 -2.38
N THR A 203 -10.72 -14.83 -1.25
CA THR A 203 -12.16 -14.98 -1.03
C THR A 203 -12.54 -14.33 0.28
N SER A 204 -13.57 -13.47 0.25
CA SER A 204 -14.07 -12.76 1.44
C SER A 204 -14.49 -13.69 2.59
N THR A 205 -14.69 -14.98 2.33
CA THR A 205 -15.01 -15.98 3.34
C THR A 205 -13.79 -16.59 4.03
N GLN A 206 -12.61 -16.60 3.39
CA GLN A 206 -11.43 -17.32 3.89
C GLN A 206 -10.27 -16.41 4.27
N SER A 207 -10.09 -15.32 3.53
CA SER A 207 -8.91 -14.47 3.65
C SER A 207 -9.21 -13.22 4.47
N SER A 208 -8.17 -12.72 5.12
CA SER A 208 -8.15 -11.40 5.75
C SER A 208 -7.66 -10.34 4.76
N ILE A 209 -7.93 -9.07 5.05
CA ILE A 209 -7.33 -7.92 4.37
C ILE A 209 -5.92 -7.66 4.89
N GLY A 210 -5.07 -7.09 4.04
CA GLY A 210 -3.71 -6.70 4.40
C GLY A 210 -2.65 -7.51 3.66
N ILE A 211 -1.54 -7.77 4.32
CA ILE A 211 -0.34 -8.37 3.74
C ILE A 211 -0.55 -9.87 3.53
N LYS A 212 -0.12 -10.38 2.38
CA LYS A 212 -0.24 -11.78 1.99
C LYS A 212 1.11 -12.38 1.64
N PRO A 213 1.76 -13.09 2.57
CA PRO A 213 2.95 -13.86 2.26
C PRO A 213 2.70 -14.91 1.17
N ILE A 214 3.36 -14.74 0.03
CA ILE A 214 3.19 -15.61 -1.14
C ILE A 214 4.30 -16.65 -1.17
N ALA A 215 3.91 -17.91 -1.38
CA ALA A 215 4.85 -18.98 -1.69
C ALA A 215 4.46 -19.70 -2.99
N LEU A 216 5.46 -20.21 -3.69
CA LEU A 216 5.29 -21.08 -4.84
C LEU A 216 5.91 -22.43 -4.57
N GLU A 217 5.29 -23.47 -5.10
CA GLU A 217 5.79 -24.83 -4.99
C GLU A 217 5.60 -25.58 -6.32
N VAL A 218 6.57 -26.42 -6.67
CA VAL A 218 6.44 -27.39 -7.76
C VAL A 218 6.47 -28.78 -7.17
N ARG A 219 5.42 -29.56 -7.45
CA ARG A 219 5.35 -30.99 -7.11
C ARG A 219 5.33 -31.82 -8.39
N VAL A 220 6.09 -32.91 -8.40
CA VAL A 220 6.32 -33.76 -9.57
C VAL A 220 5.74 -35.16 -9.34
N ASP A 221 5.06 -35.67 -10.37
CA ASP A 221 4.48 -37.00 -10.42
C ASP A 221 5.56 -38.10 -10.50
N PRO A 222 5.26 -39.35 -10.11
CA PRO A 222 3.97 -39.85 -9.60
C PRO A 222 3.79 -39.66 -8.09
N ASP A 223 4.85 -39.32 -7.36
CA ASP A 223 4.87 -39.35 -5.90
C ASP A 223 4.43 -38.02 -5.26
N ASP A 224 3.96 -37.05 -6.06
CA ASP A 224 3.65 -35.67 -5.65
C ASP A 224 4.79 -35.01 -4.86
N THR A 225 6.03 -35.30 -5.24
CA THR A 225 7.22 -34.86 -4.51
C THR A 225 7.54 -33.41 -4.82
N SER A 226 7.71 -32.60 -3.77
CA SER A 226 8.16 -31.21 -3.88
C SER A 226 9.60 -31.16 -4.42
N THR A 227 9.81 -30.55 -5.58
CA THR A 227 11.14 -30.40 -6.20
C THR A 227 11.69 -28.99 -6.10
N HIS A 228 10.83 -28.01 -5.88
CA HIS A 228 11.24 -26.63 -5.64
C HIS A 228 10.17 -25.89 -4.85
N PHE A 229 10.62 -25.11 -3.87
CA PHE A 229 9.78 -24.23 -3.07
C PHE A 229 10.45 -22.86 -3.00
N VAL A 230 9.69 -21.79 -3.18
CA VAL A 230 10.21 -20.42 -3.18
C VAL A 230 9.23 -19.50 -2.46
N TRP A 231 9.71 -18.77 -1.46
CA TRP A 231 9.02 -17.61 -0.92
C TRP A 231 9.20 -16.43 -1.87
N MET A 232 8.11 -15.73 -2.20
CA MET A 232 8.22 -14.50 -2.98
C MET A 232 8.88 -13.42 -2.12
N PRO A 233 9.80 -12.62 -2.69
CA PRO A 233 10.48 -11.56 -1.96
C PRO A 233 9.61 -10.32 -1.73
N TYR A 234 8.45 -10.25 -2.39
CA TYR A 234 7.42 -9.25 -2.15
C TYR A 234 6.13 -9.99 -1.78
N ASP A 235 5.46 -9.49 -0.75
CA ASP A 235 4.18 -10.01 -0.33
C ASP A 235 3.08 -9.46 -1.26
N GLY A 236 1.99 -10.21 -1.40
CA GLY A 236 0.74 -9.68 -1.96
C GLY A 236 0.06 -8.75 -0.96
N ILE A 237 -0.90 -7.98 -1.44
CA ILE A 237 -1.75 -7.12 -0.63
C ILE A 237 -3.19 -7.39 -1.04
N GLU A 238 -3.99 -7.88 -0.10
CA GLU A 238 -5.42 -8.08 -0.29
C GLU A 238 -6.22 -6.86 0.17
N LYS A 239 -7.23 -6.47 -0.62
CA LYS A 239 -8.16 -5.38 -0.32
C LYS A 239 -9.61 -5.78 -0.53
N TYR A 240 -10.53 -5.02 0.06
CA TYR A 240 -11.96 -5.24 -0.12
C TYR A 240 -12.39 -5.04 -1.57
N ASN A 241 -13.35 -5.85 -2.01
CA ASN A 241 -14.08 -5.59 -3.24
C ASN A 241 -15.17 -4.56 -2.96
N ASN A 242 -15.20 -3.49 -3.73
CA ASN A 242 -16.09 -2.36 -3.55
C ASN A 242 -17.25 -2.31 -4.56
N ASP A 243 -17.51 -3.41 -5.26
CA ASP A 243 -18.67 -3.51 -6.14
C ASP A 243 -20.00 -3.57 -5.36
N ALA A 244 -21.11 -3.48 -6.11
CA ALA A 244 -22.48 -3.45 -5.58
C ALA A 244 -22.87 -4.65 -4.70
N ASN A 245 -22.22 -5.81 -4.86
CA ASN A 245 -22.51 -7.05 -4.14
C ASN A 245 -21.54 -7.30 -2.98
N HIS A 246 -20.47 -6.50 -2.85
CA HIS A 246 -19.48 -6.62 -1.80
C HIS A 246 -19.56 -5.41 -0.86
N LEU A 247 -18.57 -4.51 -0.84
CA LEU A 247 -18.53 -3.31 0.01
C LEU A 247 -18.79 -2.05 -0.83
N PRO A 248 -20.03 -1.79 -1.28
CA PRO A 248 -20.28 -0.62 -2.10
C PRO A 248 -20.09 0.67 -1.32
N ASP A 249 -19.51 1.67 -1.98
CA ASP A 249 -19.62 3.06 -1.52
C ASP A 249 -21.06 3.57 -1.77
N PRO A 250 -21.81 3.94 -0.72
CA PRO A 250 -23.18 4.44 -0.88
C PRO A 250 -23.26 5.79 -1.61
N ASP A 251 -22.15 6.52 -1.75
CA ASP A 251 -22.11 7.82 -2.43
C ASP A 251 -21.52 7.75 -3.85
N ASN A 252 -21.74 6.64 -4.55
CA ASN A 252 -21.35 6.43 -5.95
C ASN A 252 -19.84 6.52 -6.21
N GLY A 253 -19.03 5.93 -5.33
CA GLY A 253 -17.58 5.80 -5.50
C GLY A 253 -16.77 7.04 -5.15
N VAL A 254 -17.41 8.17 -4.80
CA VAL A 254 -16.73 9.41 -4.42
C VAL A 254 -15.76 9.19 -3.25
N ASN A 255 -16.12 8.33 -2.30
CA ASN A 255 -15.32 8.04 -1.11
C ASN A 255 -14.26 6.96 -1.36
N LEU A 256 -14.07 6.55 -2.60
CA LEU A 256 -13.04 5.64 -3.08
C LEU A 256 -12.21 6.27 -4.20
N ASN A 257 -12.54 7.49 -4.62
CA ASN A 257 -11.81 8.21 -5.65
C ASN A 257 -10.49 8.73 -5.10
N THR A 258 -9.52 8.75 -6.00
CA THR A 258 -8.21 9.36 -5.83
C THR A 258 -8.34 10.84 -6.11
N SER A 259 -7.59 11.66 -5.39
CA SER A 259 -7.53 13.11 -5.61
C SER A 259 -6.12 13.57 -5.22
N ASP A 260 -5.78 14.84 -5.35
CA ASP A 260 -4.39 15.31 -5.14
C ASP A 260 -3.92 15.20 -3.68
N ILE A 261 -4.80 14.76 -2.78
CA ILE A 261 -4.49 14.49 -1.39
C ILE A 261 -4.42 12.99 -1.06
N TYR A 262 -4.90 12.12 -1.95
CA TYR A 262 -4.90 10.65 -1.78
C TYR A 262 -4.40 9.90 -3.03
N HIS A 263 -3.20 9.32 -2.95
CA HIS A 263 -2.44 8.79 -4.10
C HIS A 263 -2.41 7.25 -4.20
N PHE A 264 -3.57 6.60 -4.11
CA PHE A 264 -3.75 5.17 -4.42
C PHE A 264 -4.41 5.02 -5.83
N PRO A 265 -4.70 3.83 -6.39
CA PRO A 265 -4.00 2.56 -6.24
C PRO A 265 -2.83 2.35 -7.24
N PHE A 266 -2.34 3.37 -8.00
CA PHE A 266 -1.46 3.13 -9.17
C PHE A 266 0.03 3.57 -9.05
N ASN A 267 0.89 2.82 -9.78
CA ASN A 267 2.34 2.88 -10.11
C ASN A 267 3.39 3.45 -9.14
N GLU A 268 3.06 4.41 -8.28
CA GLU A 268 3.97 4.97 -7.27
C GLU A 268 3.62 4.47 -5.85
N GLY A 269 2.43 3.88 -5.70
CA GLY A 269 1.80 3.60 -4.41
C GLY A 269 2.08 2.24 -3.76
N TYR A 270 3.02 1.39 -4.25
CA TYR A 270 3.28 0.12 -3.54
C TYR A 270 3.63 0.38 -2.08
N ASN A 271 4.45 1.39 -1.79
CA ASN A 271 4.85 1.71 -0.42
C ASN A 271 3.66 2.22 0.43
N ILE A 272 2.85 3.14 -0.10
CA ILE A 272 1.64 3.63 0.61
C ILE A 272 0.65 2.49 0.84
N ILE A 273 0.39 1.68 -0.17
CA ILE A 273 -0.57 0.58 -0.09
C ILE A 273 -0.03 -0.52 0.82
N PHE A 274 1.28 -0.77 0.81
CA PHE A 274 1.93 -1.71 1.72
C PHE A 274 1.85 -1.19 3.16
N GLU A 275 2.07 0.10 3.39
CA GLU A 275 1.92 0.69 4.72
C GLU A 275 0.47 0.68 5.21
N ALA A 276 -0.49 0.98 4.31
CA ALA A 276 -1.92 0.81 4.59
C ALA A 276 -2.23 -0.65 4.96
N ALA A 277 -1.64 -1.61 4.23
CA ALA A 277 -1.78 -3.04 4.50
C ALA A 277 -1.15 -3.43 5.85
N VAL A 278 -0.02 -2.84 6.26
CA VAL A 278 0.54 -2.99 7.62
C VAL A 278 -0.45 -2.45 8.66
N ALA A 279 -1.06 -1.29 8.39
CA ALA A 279 -1.93 -0.61 9.33
C ALA A 279 -3.25 -1.35 9.58
N GLY A 280 -3.80 -2.02 8.56
CA GLY A 280 -5.06 -2.78 8.62
C GLY A 280 -4.92 -4.30 8.58
N ASP A 281 -3.72 -4.83 8.86
CA ASP A 281 -3.37 -6.22 8.57
C ASP A 281 -4.20 -7.25 9.34
N ASN A 282 -4.43 -8.42 8.73
CA ASN A 282 -5.13 -9.54 9.33
C ASN A 282 -6.53 -9.18 9.90
N SER A 283 -7.22 -8.24 9.27
CA SER A 283 -8.60 -7.86 9.58
C SER A 283 -9.59 -8.54 8.62
N THR A 284 -10.84 -8.75 9.06
CA THR A 284 -11.85 -9.46 8.26
C THR A 284 -13.15 -8.67 8.07
N THR A 285 -13.22 -7.48 8.65
CA THR A 285 -14.36 -6.57 8.50
C THR A 285 -13.84 -5.14 8.32
N PRO A 286 -14.52 -4.30 7.52
CA PRO A 286 -14.08 -2.91 7.33
C PRO A 286 -14.01 -2.13 8.65
N TYR A 287 -14.90 -2.44 9.59
CA TYR A 287 -14.88 -1.89 10.96
C TYR A 287 -13.56 -2.21 11.68
N ASP A 288 -13.16 -3.50 11.72
CA ASP A 288 -11.92 -3.92 12.39
C ASP A 288 -10.69 -3.33 11.67
N THR A 289 -10.67 -3.32 10.33
CA THR A 289 -9.62 -2.71 9.52
C THR A 289 -9.45 -1.24 9.88
N ALA A 290 -10.53 -0.46 9.87
CA ALA A 290 -10.48 0.97 10.14
C ALA A 290 -10.12 1.29 11.59
N ASN A 291 -10.54 0.46 12.56
CA ASN A 291 -10.12 0.60 13.95
C ASN A 291 -8.60 0.42 14.10
N GLN A 292 -8.02 -0.62 13.47
CA GLN A 292 -6.57 -0.83 13.47
C GLN A 292 -5.82 0.32 12.79
N ILE A 293 -6.32 0.81 11.66
CA ILE A 293 -5.74 1.98 10.97
C ILE A 293 -5.82 3.23 11.86
N THR A 294 -6.90 3.43 12.61
CA THR A 294 -7.03 4.56 13.56
C THR A 294 -5.92 4.53 14.60
N ASP A 295 -5.69 3.36 15.20
CA ASP A 295 -4.62 3.16 16.18
C ASP A 295 -3.24 3.34 15.55
N TYR A 296 -3.02 2.78 14.35
CA TYR A 296 -1.75 2.88 13.63
C TYR A 296 -1.40 4.33 13.32
N VAL A 297 -2.31 5.08 12.69
CA VAL A 297 -2.10 6.48 12.31
C VAL A 297 -1.78 7.32 13.55
N TYR A 298 -2.51 7.15 14.65
CA TYR A 298 -2.19 7.83 15.90
C TYR A 298 -0.76 7.51 16.39
N ASP A 299 -0.35 6.25 16.33
CA ASP A 299 0.93 5.80 16.87
C ASP A 299 2.13 6.18 15.99
N VAL A 300 1.96 6.34 14.67
CA VAL A 300 3.05 6.74 13.74
C VAL A 300 3.16 8.25 13.52
N MET A 301 2.13 9.01 13.90
CA MET A 301 2.11 10.45 13.77
C MET A 301 2.49 11.17 15.06
N HIS A 302 3.06 12.36 14.92
CA HIS A 302 3.36 13.28 16.00
C HIS A 302 2.62 14.59 15.78
N TYR A 303 1.76 14.96 16.73
CA TYR A 303 0.98 16.18 16.65
C TYR A 303 1.85 17.40 16.93
N ASP A 304 1.96 18.30 15.95
CA ASP A 304 2.81 19.49 16.05
C ASP A 304 2.05 20.76 15.65
N GLU A 305 1.64 21.58 16.61
CA GLU A 305 0.94 22.84 16.34
C GLU A 305 1.83 23.94 15.76
N GLU A 306 3.16 23.77 15.87
CA GLU A 306 4.19 24.67 15.34
C GLU A 306 4.70 24.19 13.96
N MET A 307 3.98 23.25 13.34
CA MET A 307 4.32 22.65 12.05
C MET A 307 4.78 23.68 11.01
N VAL A 308 5.71 23.24 10.17
CA VAL A 308 6.33 24.04 9.10
C VAL A 308 5.31 24.46 8.02
N ILE A 309 4.17 23.78 7.94
CA ILE A 309 3.10 24.11 7.02
C ILE A 309 2.28 25.28 7.57
N ASN A 310 2.00 26.26 6.71
CA ASN A 310 1.04 27.30 7.02
C ASN A 310 -0.34 26.67 7.27
N ARG A 311 -1.00 26.99 8.39
CA ARG A 311 -2.35 26.48 8.78
C ARG A 311 -3.49 26.75 7.77
N SER A 312 -3.17 27.30 6.61
CA SER A 312 -4.09 27.46 5.48
C SER A 312 -4.02 26.28 4.50
N TYR A 313 -3.17 25.29 4.76
CA TYR A 313 -2.92 24.15 3.89
C TYR A 313 -3.07 22.85 4.67
N THR A 314 -3.46 21.81 3.94
CA THR A 314 -3.48 20.43 4.38
C THR A 314 -2.53 19.63 3.49
N ALA A 315 -1.64 18.85 4.09
CA ALA A 315 -0.72 18.01 3.31
C ALA A 315 -1.38 16.75 2.76
N SER A 316 -0.99 16.37 1.55
CA SER A 316 -1.26 15.07 0.91
C SER A 316 -0.60 13.92 1.64
N ASP A 317 -1.13 12.71 1.45
CA ASP A 317 -0.55 11.47 1.99
C ASP A 317 0.94 11.30 1.63
N LEU A 318 1.32 11.54 0.37
CA LEU A 318 2.70 11.51 -0.11
C LEU A 318 3.59 12.55 0.60
N TRP A 319 3.06 13.74 0.86
CA TRP A 319 3.78 14.77 1.59
C TRP A 319 3.97 14.32 3.06
N VAL A 320 2.92 13.86 3.72
CA VAL A 320 2.97 13.41 5.13
C VAL A 320 4.01 12.33 5.33
N ILE A 321 4.01 11.28 4.51
CA ILE A 321 4.96 10.16 4.67
C ILE A 321 6.42 10.55 4.36
N SER A 322 6.63 11.57 3.53
CA SER A 322 7.97 12.06 3.18
C SER A 322 8.54 13.05 4.20
N HIS A 323 7.73 13.52 5.15
CA HIS A 323 8.11 14.52 6.15
C HIS A 323 8.06 13.96 7.57
N THR A 324 9.22 13.45 8.02
CA THR A 324 9.39 12.90 9.37
C THR A 324 10.20 13.81 10.28
N ASN A 325 9.93 13.75 11.59
CA ASN A 325 10.79 14.35 12.60
C ASN A 325 12.07 13.52 12.82
N ALA A 326 12.99 14.02 13.65
CA ALA A 326 14.25 13.34 13.94
C ALA A 326 14.10 11.95 14.60
N SER A 327 12.92 11.61 15.11
CA SER A 327 12.59 10.31 15.70
C SER A 327 11.86 9.37 14.72
N GLY A 328 11.62 9.82 13.48
CA GLY A 328 10.99 9.04 12.42
C GLY A 328 9.46 9.07 12.41
N TYR A 329 8.81 9.88 13.26
CA TYR A 329 7.35 10.06 13.20
C TYR A 329 6.98 11.01 12.08
N TYR A 330 5.87 10.74 11.40
CA TYR A 330 5.24 11.73 10.52
C TYR A 330 4.78 12.92 11.34
N ILE A 331 4.84 14.12 10.77
CA ILE A 331 4.45 15.36 11.45
C ILE A 331 3.14 15.85 10.85
N GLY A 332 2.20 16.30 11.67
CA GLY A 332 0.92 16.83 11.19
C GLY A 332 0.04 17.35 12.32
N VAL A 333 -1.07 17.97 11.94
CA VAL A 333 -2.20 18.25 12.83
C VAL A 333 -3.45 17.48 12.39
N CYS A 334 -4.64 17.85 12.87
CA CYS A 334 -5.83 17.01 12.75
C CYS A 334 -6.20 16.62 11.31
N ASP A 335 -5.95 17.49 10.35
CA ASP A 335 -6.21 17.29 8.94
C ASP A 335 -5.21 16.32 8.30
N GLU A 336 -3.90 16.39 8.59
CA GLU A 336 -2.95 15.37 8.11
C GLU A 336 -3.24 13.96 8.65
N TYR A 337 -3.67 13.87 9.91
CA TYR A 337 -4.08 12.59 10.49
C TYR A 337 -5.32 12.05 9.77
N ALA A 338 -6.31 12.90 9.48
CA ALA A 338 -7.49 12.53 8.73
C ALA A 338 -7.14 12.16 7.27
N THR A 339 -6.21 12.88 6.63
CA THR A 339 -5.72 12.58 5.29
C THR A 339 -5.10 11.20 5.22
N LEU A 340 -4.13 10.90 6.08
CA LEU A 340 -3.41 9.63 6.07
C LEU A 340 -4.36 8.46 6.40
N PHE A 341 -5.27 8.64 7.35
CA PHE A 341 -6.31 7.67 7.66
C PHE A 341 -7.22 7.37 6.46
N ASN A 342 -7.69 8.40 5.76
CA ASN A 342 -8.52 8.23 4.57
C ASN A 342 -7.75 7.55 3.44
N ALA A 343 -6.50 7.96 3.19
CA ALA A 343 -5.64 7.34 2.18
C ALA A 343 -5.48 5.83 2.43
N PHE A 344 -5.20 5.42 3.68
CA PHE A 344 -5.01 4.01 4.03
C PHE A 344 -6.29 3.19 3.90
N ASN A 345 -7.43 3.69 4.39
CA ASN A 345 -8.70 3.00 4.26
C ASN A 345 -9.09 2.80 2.80
N ARG A 346 -9.00 3.85 1.98
CA ARG A 346 -9.35 3.77 0.55
C ARG A 346 -8.38 2.91 -0.24
N ALA A 347 -7.08 2.91 0.11
CA ALA A 347 -6.09 2.00 -0.47
C ALA A 347 -6.46 0.51 -0.27
N LEU A 348 -7.07 0.18 0.89
CA LEU A 348 -7.62 -1.14 1.20
C LEU A 348 -9.07 -1.34 0.77
N GLY A 349 -9.65 -0.40 0.01
CA GLY A 349 -10.99 -0.52 -0.55
C GLY A 349 -12.12 -0.22 0.43
N VAL A 350 -11.84 0.35 1.60
CA VAL A 350 -12.85 0.84 2.55
C VAL A 350 -13.25 2.27 2.17
N PRO A 351 -14.53 2.55 1.83
CA PRO A 351 -14.97 3.91 1.55
C PRO A 351 -14.82 4.79 2.79
N SER A 352 -14.26 5.99 2.63
CA SER A 352 -14.01 6.89 3.75
C SER A 352 -14.22 8.38 3.40
N LYS A 353 -14.61 9.18 4.38
CA LYS A 353 -14.90 10.62 4.27
C LYS A 353 -13.98 11.43 5.17
N GLN A 354 -13.61 12.62 4.73
CA GLN A 354 -12.95 13.62 5.55
C GLN A 354 -13.92 14.72 5.90
N TYR A 355 -14.06 15.01 7.19
CA TYR A 355 -14.89 16.10 7.67
C TYR A 355 -14.06 17.17 8.34
N TYR A 356 -14.27 18.40 7.89
CA TYR A 356 -13.95 19.57 8.68
C TYR A 356 -15.07 19.84 9.68
N MET A 357 -14.69 19.96 10.95
CA MET A 357 -15.58 20.25 12.08
C MET A 357 -15.21 21.58 12.73
N ASN A 358 -16.22 22.40 13.00
CA ASN A 358 -16.07 23.60 13.82
C ASN A 358 -16.90 23.43 15.10
N MET A 359 -16.24 23.52 16.25
CA MET A 359 -16.83 23.20 17.55
C MET A 359 -16.61 24.32 18.57
N THR A 360 -17.48 24.42 19.57
CA THR A 360 -17.43 25.46 20.60
C THR A 360 -17.11 24.86 21.97
N ASN A 361 -16.05 25.33 22.61
CA ASN A 361 -15.67 24.89 23.96
C ASN A 361 -16.48 25.60 25.07
N THR A 362 -16.28 25.20 26.33
CA THR A 362 -16.97 25.77 27.50
C THR A 362 -16.79 27.28 27.69
N SER A 363 -15.71 27.85 27.16
CA SER A 363 -15.44 29.29 27.21
C SER A 363 -16.14 30.07 26.10
N GLY A 364 -16.87 29.38 25.22
CA GLY A 364 -17.50 29.95 24.02
C GLY A 364 -16.54 30.19 22.86
N ASN A 365 -15.28 29.72 22.97
CA ASN A 365 -14.31 29.85 21.88
C ASN A 365 -14.54 28.74 20.84
N ARG A 366 -14.37 29.11 19.57
CA ARG A 366 -14.43 28.16 18.45
C ARG A 366 -13.07 27.49 18.25
N SER A 367 -13.10 26.20 17.99
CA SER A 367 -11.97 25.39 17.54
C SER A 367 -12.34 24.69 16.24
N ALA A 368 -11.39 24.62 15.31
CA ALA A 368 -11.47 23.72 14.17
C ALA A 368 -10.88 22.37 14.57
N HIS A 369 -11.32 21.31 13.89
CA HIS A 369 -10.76 19.97 13.97
C HIS A 369 -11.17 19.21 12.71
N GLU A 370 -10.39 18.24 12.31
CA GLU A 370 -10.74 17.36 11.20
C GLU A 370 -10.79 15.91 11.67
N ILE A 371 -11.75 15.19 11.12
CA ILE A 371 -12.06 13.81 11.49
C ILE A 371 -12.38 13.03 10.23
N ALA A 372 -12.52 11.72 10.37
CA ALA A 372 -12.98 10.87 9.30
C ALA A 372 -14.23 10.07 9.67
N GLU A 373 -14.91 9.56 8.66
CA GLU A 373 -15.84 8.44 8.80
C GLU A 373 -15.50 7.35 7.77
N ILE A 374 -15.75 6.10 8.11
CA ILE A 374 -15.64 4.96 7.18
C ILE A 374 -16.99 4.30 6.99
N TRP A 375 -17.22 3.68 5.85
CA TRP A 375 -18.39 2.86 5.61
C TRP A 375 -18.09 1.40 5.98
N ASP A 376 -18.80 0.87 6.98
CA ASP A 376 -18.58 -0.52 7.43
C ASP A 376 -19.37 -1.57 6.63
N GLY A 377 -20.16 -1.11 5.64
CA GLY A 377 -21.12 -1.93 4.91
C GLY A 377 -22.56 -1.81 5.43
N GLN A 378 -22.81 -1.02 6.48
CA GLN A 378 -24.14 -0.76 7.05
C GLN A 378 -24.33 0.72 7.40
N GLU A 379 -23.35 1.33 8.03
CA GLU A 379 -23.40 2.74 8.43
C GLU A 379 -22.03 3.43 8.34
N TRP A 380 -22.05 4.76 8.43
CA TRP A 380 -20.83 5.56 8.53
C TRP A 380 -20.36 5.52 9.99
N ILE A 381 -19.17 5.00 10.23
CA ILE A 381 -18.55 4.83 11.55
C ILE A 381 -17.59 5.99 11.79
N HIS A 382 -17.63 6.53 13.01
CA HIS A 382 -16.77 7.64 13.42
C HIS A 382 -15.31 7.21 13.56
N SER A 383 -14.36 8.03 13.08
CA SER A 383 -12.93 7.78 13.26
C SER A 383 -12.17 9.10 13.49
N ASP A 384 -11.49 9.19 14.61
CA ASP A 384 -10.62 10.31 14.97
C ASP A 384 -9.22 9.77 15.30
N PRO A 385 -8.35 9.64 14.28
CA PRO A 385 -6.98 9.19 14.47
C PRO A 385 -6.14 10.19 15.26
N THR A 386 -6.50 11.48 15.35
CA THR A 386 -5.75 12.45 16.16
C THR A 386 -5.97 12.22 17.65
N TRP A 387 -7.16 11.77 18.05
CA TRP A 387 -7.52 11.52 19.44
C TRP A 387 -7.52 10.03 19.82
N LYS A 388 -7.07 9.15 18.92
CA LYS A 388 -7.13 7.69 19.06
C LYS A 388 -8.53 7.20 19.46
N SER A 389 -9.56 7.65 18.72
CA SER A 389 -10.95 7.38 19.04
C SER A 389 -11.70 6.83 17.84
N PHE A 390 -12.19 5.59 17.96
CA PHE A 390 -12.96 4.90 16.94
C PHE A 390 -14.36 4.56 17.46
N ASP A 391 -15.38 4.73 16.61
CA ASP A 391 -16.79 4.53 16.93
C ASP A 391 -17.25 5.16 18.26
N ASN A 392 -16.76 6.36 18.54
CA ASN A 392 -17.02 7.08 19.77
C ASN A 392 -17.16 8.59 19.49
N PRO A 393 -18.24 9.01 18.80
CA PRO A 393 -18.49 10.41 18.50
C PRO A 393 -18.73 11.26 19.78
N ASP A 394 -19.12 10.63 20.89
CA ASP A 394 -19.30 11.29 22.19
C ASP A 394 -18.00 11.84 22.79
N ILE A 395 -16.84 11.49 22.22
CA ILE A 395 -15.54 11.98 22.70
C ILE A 395 -15.49 13.51 22.75
N TYR A 396 -16.06 14.21 21.78
CA TYR A 396 -16.05 15.68 21.74
C TYR A 396 -16.88 16.29 22.87
N ILE A 397 -18.06 15.73 23.13
CA ILE A 397 -18.93 16.15 24.25
C ILE A 397 -18.21 15.88 25.58
N SER A 398 -17.54 14.73 25.71
CA SER A 398 -16.76 14.38 26.90
C SER A 398 -15.59 15.35 27.16
N GLN A 399 -15.05 15.95 26.10
CA GLN A 399 -14.04 17.02 26.15
C GLN A 399 -14.66 18.42 26.31
N ASN A 400 -15.95 18.50 26.56
CA ASN A 400 -16.75 19.72 26.74
C ASN A 400 -16.82 20.62 25.50
N TYR A 401 -16.84 20.01 24.32
CA TYR A 401 -17.22 20.67 23.08
C TYR A 401 -18.73 20.55 22.82
N SER A 402 -19.27 21.51 22.10
CA SER A 402 -20.69 21.61 21.74
C SER A 402 -20.86 22.37 20.44
N SER A 403 -22.08 22.39 19.88
CA SER A 403 -22.40 23.13 18.66
C SER A 403 -21.44 22.80 17.52
N MET A 404 -21.32 21.51 17.22
CA MET A 404 -20.39 20.97 16.22
C MET A 404 -21.02 21.01 14.83
N TYR A 405 -20.49 21.89 13.98
CA TYR A 405 -20.91 22.06 12.60
C TYR A 405 -19.93 21.36 11.66
N PHE A 406 -20.46 20.65 10.67
CA PHE A 406 -19.68 19.79 9.79
C PHE A 406 -19.70 20.25 8.33
N TRP A 407 -18.57 20.04 7.66
CA TRP A 407 -18.38 20.14 6.22
C TRP A 407 -17.73 18.87 5.71
N ASN A 408 -18.30 18.26 4.66
CA ASN A 408 -17.66 17.17 3.94
C ASN A 408 -16.66 17.76 2.94
N LEU A 409 -15.40 17.35 3.03
CA LEU A 409 -14.33 17.76 2.11
C LEU A 409 -14.23 16.73 0.98
N LYS A 410 -14.31 17.19 -0.27
CA LYS A 410 -14.34 16.33 -1.47
C LYS A 410 -13.48 16.90 -2.57
N ASP A 411 -13.19 16.05 -3.56
CA ASP A 411 -12.62 16.41 -4.86
C ASP A 411 -11.41 17.36 -4.72
N ALA A 412 -10.43 16.95 -3.90
CA ALA A 412 -9.28 17.78 -3.61
C ALA A 412 -8.39 17.92 -4.85
N ASP A 413 -8.09 19.16 -5.26
CA ASP A 413 -7.46 19.49 -6.54
C ASP A 413 -6.55 20.71 -6.36
N ASP A 414 -5.24 20.46 -6.45
CA ASP A 414 -4.14 21.40 -6.18
C ASP A 414 -3.96 22.45 -7.30
N ASP A 415 -4.74 22.33 -8.39
CA ASP A 415 -4.73 23.29 -9.50
C ASP A 415 -5.84 24.37 -9.38
N LEU A 416 -6.69 24.32 -8.35
CA LEU A 416 -7.84 25.23 -8.22
C LEU A 416 -7.45 26.63 -7.73
N ASP A 417 -6.52 26.76 -6.79
CA ASP A 417 -5.98 28.06 -6.37
C ASP A 417 -4.77 28.46 -7.23
N PRO A 418 -4.90 29.47 -8.12
CA PRO A 418 -3.78 29.91 -8.97
C PRO A 418 -2.65 30.61 -8.20
N SER A 419 -2.82 30.84 -6.89
CA SER A 419 -1.76 31.34 -6.01
C SER A 419 -0.98 30.23 -5.30
N ASP A 420 -1.44 28.99 -5.42
CA ASP A 420 -0.81 27.80 -4.87
C ASP A 420 0.14 27.14 -5.89
N PRO A 421 1.34 26.69 -5.50
CA PRO A 421 2.21 25.94 -6.40
C PRO A 421 1.67 24.52 -6.65
N SER A 422 0.99 24.32 -7.79
CA SER A 422 0.54 23.02 -8.25
C SER A 422 1.57 21.89 -8.09
N GLY A 423 1.12 20.76 -7.56
CA GLY A 423 1.87 19.51 -7.44
C GLY A 423 2.90 19.51 -6.31
N ASP A 424 2.83 20.44 -5.36
CA ASP A 424 3.70 20.46 -4.19
C ASP A 424 3.18 19.57 -3.04
N GLY A 425 1.94 19.07 -3.19
CA GLY A 425 1.28 18.18 -2.26
C GLY A 425 0.74 18.88 -1.01
N LEU A 426 0.58 20.20 -1.04
CA LEU A 426 0.01 21.04 0.02
C LEU A 426 -1.23 21.77 -0.51
N LEU A 427 -2.42 21.33 -0.10
CA LEU A 427 -3.66 21.83 -0.66
C LEU A 427 -4.27 22.91 0.24
N HIS A 428 -4.61 24.07 -0.30
CA HIS A 428 -5.27 25.12 0.46
C HIS A 428 -6.70 24.73 0.85
N TYR A 429 -6.95 24.52 2.15
CA TYR A 429 -8.20 23.93 2.71
C TYR A 429 -9.53 24.60 2.27
N LYS A 430 -9.46 25.84 1.79
CA LYS A 430 -10.62 26.62 1.35
C LYS A 430 -10.87 26.58 -0.15
N PHE A 431 -9.83 26.42 -0.95
CA PHE A 431 -9.88 26.65 -2.40
C PHE A 431 -9.71 25.36 -3.18
N ASP A 432 -8.91 24.44 -2.66
CA ASP A 432 -8.55 23.19 -3.33
C ASP A 432 -9.42 22.02 -2.88
N PHE A 433 -10.57 22.29 -2.27
CA PHE A 433 -11.56 21.30 -1.88
C PHE A 433 -12.97 21.77 -2.25
N ASP A 434 -13.79 20.87 -2.77
CA ASP A 434 -15.24 21.04 -2.69
C ASP A 434 -15.70 20.80 -1.24
N ARG A 435 -16.56 21.70 -0.73
CA ARG A 435 -16.98 21.72 0.67
C ARG A 435 -18.49 21.74 0.78
N GLU A 436 -19.05 20.60 1.13
CA GLU A 436 -20.48 20.46 1.37
C GLU A 436 -20.81 20.76 2.84
N TYR A 437 -21.56 21.83 3.10
CA TYR A 437 -22.00 22.15 4.47
C TYR A 437 -23.15 21.23 4.92
N LEU A 438 -22.91 20.46 5.97
CA LEU A 438 -23.88 19.51 6.54
C LEU A 438 -24.62 20.05 7.77
N GLY A 439 -24.10 21.09 8.40
CA GLY A 439 -24.69 21.66 9.61
C GLY A 439 -24.43 20.81 10.86
N LEU A 440 -25.42 20.76 11.75
CA LEU A 440 -25.35 19.95 12.99
C LEU A 440 -25.72 18.51 12.66
N LEU A 441 -24.85 17.57 12.99
CA LEU A 441 -25.11 16.14 12.86
C LEU A 441 -25.50 15.56 14.22
N ASN A 442 -26.66 14.89 14.29
CA ASN A 442 -27.19 14.31 15.54
C ASN A 442 -26.24 13.29 16.17
N LYS A 443 -25.44 12.58 15.36
CA LYS A 443 -24.46 11.60 15.83
C LYS A 443 -23.41 12.21 16.76
N TYR A 444 -23.15 13.51 16.61
CA TYR A 444 -22.06 14.22 17.30
C TYR A 444 -22.55 15.24 18.33
N ASN A 445 -23.85 15.56 18.41
CA ASN A 445 -24.38 16.70 19.18
C ASN A 445 -25.42 16.33 20.23
#